data_AF-A0A327ZUR2-F1
#
_entry.id   AF-A0A327ZUR2-F1
#
_cell.length_a   1.000
_cell.length_b   1.000
_cell.length_c   1.000
_cell.angle_alpha   90.00
_cell.angle_beta   90.00
_cell.angle_gamma   90.00
#
_symmetry.space_group_name_H-M   'P 1'
#
loop_
_entity.id
_entity.type
_entity.pdbx_description
1 polymer ?
#
loop_
_entity_poly.entity_id
_entity_poly.type
_entity_poly.pdbx_seq_one_letter_code
_entity_poly.pdbx_strand_id
1 'polypeptide(L)'
;MYEKIIDNESDILVDVSDYGDITIGEVKDRYIELSGKKFSDPKLLGLQRKGFIYIKTKHDNIFQEKFVKMDEVNIERQGSLLNTFDESYSSVTEEIISRLIDNFVDDGNMNSLTYQFNMFDMKGNKVSGTTSNNFIANGFLEAILAKHNPRAEDNEHYDEENYYFPINHKLYERKIVDGVDNLSIFEDLLDYYKQVGVDEATAKEFIIQQAAFDILISNKDRRINSTNTIFLVNSEQTIPVNIDYGRALPFTFNLEDNEMYESMSEEKWNEKIRELSINETGKDGLISAGLNMKENIEFLQENGLKRIKINVKRLQTDLEASCERIKILKPELFEFAKIKAGMVLSRLQNEMISELWEEYHEEDNL
;
A
#
# COMPACT_ATOMS: atom_id res chain seq x y z
N MET A 1 -25.65 3.65 -6.13
CA MET A 1 -24.72 4.49 -5.35
C MET A 1 -24.18 3.54 -4.30
N TYR A 2 -23.02 2.92 -4.56
CA TYR A 2 -22.43 1.96 -3.64
C TYR A 2 -21.86 2.75 -2.46
N GLU A 3 -22.25 2.34 -1.24
CA GLU A 3 -21.66 2.87 -0.01
C GLU A 3 -20.16 2.56 -0.03
N LYS A 4 -19.30 3.51 0.33
CA LYS A 4 -17.84 3.31 0.30
C LYS A 4 -17.48 2.31 1.41
N ILE A 5 -17.11 1.08 1.03
CA ILE A 5 -16.94 -0.03 1.98
C ILE A 5 -15.63 0.10 2.76
N ILE A 6 -14.63 0.77 2.18
CA ILE A 6 -13.44 1.21 2.90
C ILE A 6 -13.55 2.70 3.18
N ASP A 7 -13.76 3.02 4.45
CA ASP A 7 -13.71 4.39 4.92
C ASP A 7 -12.34 4.68 5.55
N ASN A 8 -11.46 5.29 4.75
CA ASN A 8 -10.14 5.72 5.19
C ASN A 8 -10.19 6.96 6.12
N GLU A 9 -11.32 7.65 6.20
CA GLU A 9 -11.47 8.89 6.99
C GLU A 9 -12.17 8.64 8.34
N SER A 10 -13.06 7.65 8.42
CA SER A 10 -13.82 7.38 9.65
C SER A 10 -13.08 6.49 10.64
N ASP A 11 -12.89 7.03 11.83
CA ASP A 11 -12.40 6.26 12.97
C ASP A 11 -13.43 5.23 13.45
N ILE A 12 -12.97 3.99 13.58
CA ILE A 12 -13.80 2.89 14.09
C ILE A 12 -13.64 2.84 15.62
N LEU A 13 -14.71 3.18 16.32
CA LEU A 13 -14.78 3.08 17.77
C LEU A 13 -15.40 1.74 18.18
N VAL A 14 -14.72 1.03 19.06
CA VAL A 14 -15.15 -0.28 19.56
C VAL A 14 -15.19 -0.29 21.09
N ASP A 15 -16.20 -0.95 21.64
CA ASP A 15 -16.23 -1.32 23.05
C ASP A 15 -15.48 -2.65 23.21
N VAL A 16 -14.37 -2.62 23.95
CA VAL A 16 -13.51 -3.79 24.15
C VAL A 16 -13.82 -4.55 25.44
N SER A 17 -14.93 -4.24 26.13
CA SER A 17 -15.29 -4.88 27.41
C SER A 17 -15.39 -6.41 27.32
N ASP A 18 -15.81 -6.93 26.16
CA ASP A 18 -15.95 -8.36 25.89
C ASP A 18 -14.75 -8.95 25.13
N TYR A 19 -13.75 -8.11 24.79
CA TYR A 19 -12.55 -8.58 24.11
C TYR A 19 -11.67 -9.27 25.15
N GLY A 20 -10.99 -10.35 24.74
CA GLY A 20 -9.96 -10.99 25.57
C GLY A 20 -8.72 -10.11 25.70
N ASP A 21 -7.54 -10.73 25.81
CA ASP A 21 -6.29 -9.95 25.81
C ASP A 21 -6.10 -9.21 24.47
N ILE A 22 -6.01 -7.88 24.54
CA ILE A 22 -5.78 -6.98 23.39
C ILE A 22 -4.47 -6.22 23.51
N THR A 23 -3.94 -5.75 22.38
CA THR A 23 -2.81 -4.82 22.36
C THR A 23 -3.36 -3.39 22.49
N ILE A 24 -2.97 -2.69 23.55
CA ILE A 24 -3.43 -1.33 23.83
C ILE A 24 -2.39 -0.34 23.33
N GLY A 25 -2.83 0.65 22.56
CA GLY A 25 -2.05 1.82 22.18
C GLY A 25 -2.39 3.04 23.03
N GLU A 26 -1.38 3.75 23.50
CA GLU A 26 -1.55 5.06 24.12
C GLU A 26 -0.74 6.11 23.37
N VAL A 27 -1.43 7.11 22.80
CA VAL A 27 -0.76 8.19 22.08
C VAL A 27 0.01 9.07 23.08
N LYS A 28 1.33 9.06 22.94
CA LYS A 28 2.25 10.02 23.56
C LYS A 28 2.67 11.05 22.51
N ASP A 29 3.32 12.12 22.95
CA ASP A 29 3.74 13.26 22.10
C ASP A 29 4.31 12.84 20.74
N ARG A 30 5.22 11.87 20.71
CA ARG A 30 5.90 11.44 19.46
C ARG A 30 5.82 9.95 19.15
N TYR A 31 5.01 9.19 19.88
CA TYR A 31 4.93 7.74 19.67
C TYR A 31 3.64 7.17 20.25
N ILE A 32 3.22 6.03 19.72
CA ILE A 32 2.15 5.22 20.28
C ILE A 32 2.80 4.16 21.17
N GLU A 33 2.61 4.27 22.48
CA GLU A 33 3.12 3.31 23.46
C GLU A 33 2.24 2.05 23.46
N LEU A 34 2.85 0.90 23.18
CA LEU A 34 2.15 -0.38 23.11
C LEU A 34 2.26 -1.16 24.42
N SER A 35 1.12 -1.64 24.92
CA SER A 35 0.99 -2.39 26.17
C SER A 35 -0.08 -3.47 26.08
N GLY A 36 -0.31 -4.21 27.18
CA GLY A 36 -1.27 -5.31 27.23
C GLY A 36 -0.73 -6.59 26.58
N LYS A 37 -1.51 -7.19 25.69
CA LYS A 37 -1.07 -8.34 24.89
C LYS A 37 0.17 -7.98 24.09
N LYS A 38 1.03 -8.98 23.88
CA LYS A 38 2.16 -8.83 22.97
C LYS A 38 1.66 -8.49 21.56
N PHE A 39 2.11 -7.35 21.02
CA PHE A 39 1.82 -6.97 19.64
C PHE A 39 2.45 -7.98 18.68
N SER A 40 1.63 -8.48 17.76
CA SER A 40 1.98 -9.50 16.77
C SER A 40 2.51 -10.81 17.38
N ASP A 41 2.35 -11.91 16.65
CA ASP A 41 3.08 -13.14 16.93
C ASP A 41 4.15 -13.33 15.84
N PRO A 42 5.45 -13.30 16.18
CA PRO A 42 6.51 -13.54 15.22
C PRO A 42 6.44 -14.95 14.58
N LYS A 43 5.61 -15.87 15.10
CA LYS A 43 5.38 -17.19 14.50
C LYS A 43 4.28 -17.16 13.41
N LEU A 44 3.42 -16.15 13.38
CA LEU A 44 2.31 -16.02 12.43
C LEU A 44 2.74 -15.22 11.21
N LEU A 45 3.20 -15.91 10.17
CA LEU A 45 3.90 -15.32 9.02
C LEU A 45 3.14 -14.22 8.26
N GLY A 46 1.81 -14.28 8.19
CA GLY A 46 0.97 -13.22 7.59
C GLY A 46 0.70 -12.03 8.52
N LEU A 47 0.87 -12.21 9.83
CA LEU A 47 0.67 -11.19 10.87
C LEU A 47 2.00 -10.80 11.55
N GLN A 48 3.14 -11.25 11.03
CA GLN A 48 4.45 -10.86 11.55
C GLN A 48 4.56 -9.36 11.45
N ARG A 49 4.71 -8.69 12.60
CA ARG A 49 4.81 -7.22 12.72
C ARG A 49 3.59 -6.47 12.19
N LYS A 50 2.46 -7.17 12.04
CA LYS A 50 1.18 -6.61 11.65
C LYS A 50 0.11 -7.01 12.68
N GLY A 51 -0.90 -6.18 12.86
CA GLY A 51 -2.05 -6.55 13.67
C GLY A 51 -2.82 -5.37 14.24
N PHE A 52 -3.94 -5.68 14.87
CA PHE A 52 -4.80 -4.68 15.49
C PHE A 52 -4.22 -4.17 16.81
N ILE A 53 -4.29 -2.86 16.99
CA ILE A 53 -4.14 -2.18 18.27
C ILE A 53 -5.41 -1.39 18.57
N TYR A 54 -5.65 -1.16 19.85
CA TYR A 54 -6.78 -0.42 20.34
C TYR A 54 -6.26 0.83 21.04
N ILE A 55 -6.42 1.99 20.39
CA ILE A 55 -5.92 3.27 20.89
C ILE A 55 -6.92 3.84 21.91
N LYS A 56 -6.45 4.16 23.11
CA LYS A 56 -7.30 4.70 24.19
C LYS A 56 -7.99 5.99 23.76
N THR A 57 -9.30 6.07 24.02
CA THR A 57 -10.04 7.33 23.92
C THR A 57 -10.21 7.98 25.30
N LYS A 58 -10.98 9.08 25.36
CA LYS A 58 -11.35 9.74 26.62
C LYS A 58 -12.41 8.97 27.42
N HIS A 59 -13.09 8.01 26.79
CA HIS A 59 -14.13 7.21 27.40
C HIS A 59 -13.56 5.86 27.82
N ASP A 60 -13.89 5.41 29.04
CA ASP A 60 -13.51 4.10 29.53
C ASP A 60 -14.09 3.01 28.60
N ASN A 61 -13.28 1.99 28.31
CA ASN A 61 -13.60 0.84 27.46
C ASN A 61 -13.94 1.12 25.98
N ILE A 62 -13.99 2.38 25.55
CA ILE A 62 -14.12 2.74 24.13
C ILE A 62 -12.74 3.05 23.55
N PHE A 63 -12.38 2.31 22.52
CA PHE A 63 -11.09 2.41 21.85
C PHE A 63 -11.26 2.70 20.37
N GLN A 64 -10.30 3.41 19.80
CA GLN A 64 -10.16 3.54 18.36
C GLN A 64 -9.37 2.33 17.84
N GLU A 65 -9.99 1.49 17.02
CA GLU A 65 -9.35 0.32 16.43
C GLU A 65 -8.50 0.75 15.24
N LYS A 66 -7.23 0.33 15.23
CA LYS A 66 -6.30 0.57 14.12
C LYS A 66 -5.59 -0.72 13.76
N PHE A 67 -5.39 -0.93 12.46
CA PHE A 67 -4.46 -1.93 11.97
C PHE A 67 -3.07 -1.31 11.88
N VAL A 68 -2.04 -2.02 12.36
CA VAL A 68 -0.66 -1.52 12.41
C VAL A 68 0.26 -2.44 11.63
N LYS A 69 1.24 -1.86 10.95
CA LYS A 69 2.37 -2.55 10.31
C LYS A 69 3.68 -1.89 10.73
N MET A 70 4.63 -2.65 11.28
CA MET A 70 5.92 -2.11 11.74
C MET A 70 7.03 -2.30 10.71
N ASP A 71 7.91 -1.30 10.62
CA ASP A 71 9.22 -1.39 9.97
C ASP A 71 10.22 -2.04 10.93
N GLU A 72 10.10 -3.33 11.16
CA GLU A 72 11.21 -4.09 11.75
C GLU A 72 11.81 -4.99 10.69
N VAL A 73 13.14 -5.05 10.66
CA VAL A 73 13.92 -5.92 9.77
C VAL A 73 13.92 -7.34 10.32
N ASN A 74 13.60 -8.34 9.50
CA ASN A 74 13.65 -9.73 9.94
C ASN A 74 15.11 -10.21 9.87
N ILE A 75 15.84 -10.06 10.98
CA ILE A 75 17.25 -10.48 11.10
C ILE A 75 17.42 -11.97 10.76
N GLU A 76 16.38 -12.80 10.92
CA GLU A 76 16.44 -14.24 10.63
C GLU A 76 16.17 -14.61 9.16
N ARG A 77 15.60 -13.72 8.34
CA ARG A 77 15.19 -14.06 6.95
C ARG A 77 16.25 -13.75 5.90
N GLN A 78 17.19 -12.86 6.16
CA GLN A 78 18.23 -12.50 5.22
C GLN A 78 19.56 -12.49 5.95
N GLY A 79 20.50 -13.33 5.54
CA GLY A 79 21.87 -13.34 6.07
C GLY A 79 22.68 -12.06 5.79
N SER A 80 22.01 -10.97 5.43
CA SER A 80 22.53 -9.62 5.20
C SER A 80 21.53 -8.61 5.78
N LEU A 81 22.05 -7.53 6.39
CA LEU A 81 21.24 -6.37 6.74
C LEU A 81 20.53 -5.83 5.48
N LEU A 82 19.29 -5.34 5.64
CA LEU A 82 18.66 -4.52 4.59
C LEU A 82 19.57 -3.33 4.35
N ASN A 83 19.96 -3.13 3.10
CA ASN A 83 21.03 -2.19 2.77
C ASN A 83 20.50 -0.82 2.34
N THR A 84 19.17 -0.64 2.26
CA THR A 84 18.53 0.60 1.81
C THR A 84 17.35 1.01 2.69
N PHE A 85 17.01 2.29 2.65
CA PHE A 85 15.84 2.85 3.34
C PHE A 85 14.52 2.35 2.75
N ASP A 86 14.46 2.11 1.44
CA ASP A 86 13.30 1.49 0.81
C ASP A 86 12.93 0.19 1.51
N GLU A 87 13.92 -0.64 1.76
CA GLU A 87 13.72 -1.92 2.42
C GLU A 87 13.37 -1.77 3.90
N SER A 88 14.05 -0.86 4.59
CA SER A 88 14.03 -0.71 6.06
C SER A 88 12.92 0.17 6.60
N TYR A 89 12.39 1.09 5.79
CA TYR A 89 11.44 2.14 6.19
C TYR A 89 10.28 2.23 5.19
N SER A 90 9.70 1.07 4.90
CA SER A 90 8.57 0.94 3.97
C SER A 90 7.38 1.84 4.34
N SER A 91 7.20 2.13 5.63
CA SER A 91 6.16 3.01 6.14
C SER A 91 6.20 4.44 5.59
N VAL A 92 7.39 4.96 5.26
CA VAL A 92 7.53 6.30 4.65
C VAL A 92 6.93 6.29 3.25
N THR A 93 7.26 5.27 2.45
CA THR A 93 6.68 5.11 1.11
C THR A 93 5.16 4.93 1.20
N GLU A 94 4.67 4.11 2.14
CA GLU A 94 3.23 3.91 2.35
C GLU A 94 2.50 5.21 2.69
N GLU A 95 3.05 6.04 3.59
CA GLU A 95 2.51 7.37 3.93
C GLU A 95 2.41 8.28 2.70
N ILE A 96 3.49 8.36 1.91
CA ILE A 96 3.55 9.23 0.73
C ILE A 96 2.56 8.78 -0.35
N ILE A 97 2.49 7.48 -0.64
CA ILE A 97 1.53 6.94 -1.61
C ILE A 97 0.09 7.08 -1.09
N SER A 98 -0.12 7.00 0.22
CA SER A 98 -1.43 7.23 0.83
C SER A 98 -1.94 8.64 0.57
N ARG A 99 -1.06 9.66 0.65
CA ARG A 99 -1.46 11.04 0.28
C ARG A 99 -1.86 11.18 -1.18
N LEU A 100 -1.24 10.42 -2.09
CA LEU A 100 -1.68 10.37 -3.48
C LEU A 100 -3.10 9.81 -3.60
N ILE A 101 -3.37 8.68 -2.94
CA ILE A 101 -4.68 8.02 -2.95
C ILE A 101 -5.76 8.90 -2.29
N ASP A 102 -5.46 9.52 -1.15
CA ASP A 102 -6.38 10.43 -0.43
C ASP A 102 -6.79 11.65 -1.28
N ASN A 103 -6.05 11.94 -2.36
CA ASN A 103 -6.31 13.03 -3.29
C ASN A 103 -6.96 12.60 -4.61
N PHE A 104 -7.43 11.36 -4.71
CA PHE A 104 -8.28 10.89 -5.80
C PHE A 104 -9.72 11.37 -5.60
N VAL A 105 -10.32 11.91 -6.67
CA VAL A 105 -11.66 12.54 -6.60
C VAL A 105 -12.78 11.56 -6.94
N ASP A 106 -12.47 10.59 -7.79
CA ASP A 106 -13.31 9.44 -8.12
C ASP A 106 -12.37 8.24 -8.19
N ASP A 107 -12.26 7.50 -7.09
CA ASP A 107 -11.50 6.26 -7.03
C ASP A 107 -12.19 5.12 -7.82
N GLY A 108 -13.38 5.38 -8.37
CA GLY A 108 -14.16 4.40 -9.12
C GLY A 108 -14.35 3.13 -8.30
N ASN A 109 -13.86 2.01 -8.85
CA ASN A 109 -13.85 0.73 -8.16
C ASN A 109 -12.50 0.40 -7.49
N MET A 110 -11.48 1.27 -7.56
CA MET A 110 -10.12 1.02 -7.06
C MET A 110 -10.00 1.20 -5.54
N ASN A 111 -10.71 0.37 -4.79
CA ASN A 111 -10.65 0.35 -3.32
C ASN A 111 -9.19 0.18 -2.86
N SER A 112 -8.71 1.14 -2.08
CA SER A 112 -7.30 1.24 -1.68
C SER A 112 -7.22 1.66 -0.22
N LEU A 113 -6.50 0.89 0.59
CA LEU A 113 -6.30 1.21 1.99
C LEU A 113 -5.24 2.28 2.15
N THR A 114 -5.50 3.34 2.90
CA THR A 114 -4.46 4.35 3.19
C THR A 114 -3.84 4.17 4.57
N TYR A 115 -2.60 4.63 4.68
CA TYR A 115 -1.72 4.46 5.80
C TYR A 115 -1.27 5.81 6.34
N GLN A 116 -1.01 5.83 7.64
CA GLN A 116 -0.39 6.94 8.34
C GLN A 116 0.91 6.50 9.00
N PHE A 117 2.04 7.13 8.65
CA PHE A 117 3.34 6.87 9.29
C PHE A 117 3.23 7.05 10.81
N ASN A 118 3.86 6.26 11.67
CA ASN A 118 3.86 6.48 13.10
C ASN A 118 5.14 5.93 13.72
N MET A 119 5.48 6.44 14.90
CA MET A 119 6.48 5.81 15.77
C MET A 119 5.76 5.04 16.86
N PHE A 120 6.29 3.88 17.20
CA PHE A 120 5.73 2.99 18.21
C PHE A 120 6.79 2.70 19.27
N ASP A 121 6.38 2.64 20.52
CA ASP A 121 7.22 2.20 21.62
C ASP A 121 6.76 0.82 22.09
N MET A 122 7.61 -0.18 21.85
CA MET A 122 7.43 -1.55 22.30
C MET A 122 8.37 -1.84 23.46
N LYS A 123 7.93 -1.52 24.68
CA LYS A 123 8.69 -1.78 25.92
C LYS A 123 10.10 -1.15 25.91
N GLY A 124 10.20 0.09 25.44
CA GLY A 124 11.43 0.87 25.31
C GLY A 124 12.10 0.77 23.94
N ASN A 125 11.67 -0.15 23.06
CA ASN A 125 12.16 -0.22 21.69
C ASN A 125 11.31 0.65 20.76
N LYS A 126 11.90 1.71 20.21
CA LYS A 126 11.22 2.64 19.30
C LYS A 126 11.38 2.20 17.86
N VAL A 127 10.27 1.94 17.19
CA VAL A 127 10.23 1.47 15.80
C VAL A 127 9.28 2.33 14.99
N SER A 128 9.58 2.55 13.71
CA SER A 128 8.63 3.16 12.79
C SER A 128 7.64 2.13 12.26
N GLY A 129 6.55 2.60 11.69
CA GLY A 129 5.52 1.78 11.07
C GLY A 129 4.39 2.63 10.53
N THR A 130 3.30 1.99 10.15
CA THR A 130 2.06 2.63 9.73
C THR A 130 0.87 2.19 10.56
N THR A 131 -0.11 3.08 10.69
CA THR A 131 -1.48 2.75 11.10
C THR A 131 -2.41 2.91 9.91
N SER A 132 -3.40 2.05 9.77
CA SER A 132 -4.55 2.26 8.90
C SER A 132 -5.85 2.07 9.68
N ASN A 133 -6.97 2.54 9.15
CA ASN A 133 -8.28 2.13 9.66
C ASN A 133 -8.45 0.63 9.48
N ASN A 134 -9.32 0.01 10.30
CA ASN A 134 -9.73 -1.35 10.04
C ASN A 134 -10.46 -1.38 8.70
N PHE A 135 -9.94 -2.17 7.77
CA PHE A 135 -10.44 -2.30 6.41
C PHE A 135 -11.39 -3.49 6.25
N ILE A 136 -11.47 -4.37 7.26
CA ILE A 136 -12.42 -5.49 7.27
C ILE A 136 -13.70 -5.00 7.92
N ALA A 137 -14.67 -4.61 7.10
CA ALA A 137 -15.99 -4.23 7.58
C ALA A 137 -16.70 -5.43 8.25
N ASN A 138 -17.60 -5.14 9.20
CA ASN A 138 -18.37 -6.17 9.89
C ASN A 138 -19.11 -7.10 8.91
N GLY A 139 -18.94 -8.41 9.10
CA GLY A 139 -19.55 -9.43 8.24
C GLY A 139 -18.75 -9.79 6.98
N PHE A 140 -17.60 -9.13 6.74
CA PHE A 140 -16.66 -9.52 5.70
C PHE A 140 -15.56 -10.45 6.24
N LEU A 141 -15.09 -11.33 5.36
CA LEU A 141 -13.92 -12.17 5.54
C LEU A 141 -12.85 -11.77 4.53
N GLU A 142 -11.59 -11.73 4.97
CA GLU A 142 -10.46 -11.51 4.08
C GLU A 142 -10.13 -12.80 3.31
N ALA A 143 -10.01 -12.69 1.99
CA ALA A 143 -9.43 -13.70 1.11
C ALA A 143 -8.26 -13.08 0.32
N ILE A 144 -7.30 -13.89 -0.11
CA ILE A 144 -6.14 -13.43 -0.90
C ILE A 144 -6.00 -14.24 -2.18
N LEU A 145 -5.34 -13.68 -3.20
CA LEU A 145 -5.22 -14.32 -4.52
C LEU A 145 -4.55 -15.69 -4.45
N ALA A 146 -3.30 -15.76 -3.98
CA ALA A 146 -2.54 -17.01 -3.97
C ALA A 146 -1.79 -17.22 -2.66
N LYS A 147 -1.68 -18.49 -2.24
CA LYS A 147 -0.96 -18.91 -1.03
C LYS A 147 0.56 -18.66 -1.16
N HIS A 148 1.06 -17.48 -0.79
CA HIS A 148 2.49 -17.29 -0.59
C HIS A 148 2.85 -17.34 0.90
N ASN A 149 3.11 -18.54 1.41
CA ASN A 149 3.76 -18.69 2.69
C ASN A 149 4.69 -19.92 2.69
N PRO A 150 6.02 -19.71 2.54
CA PRO A 150 7.02 -20.77 2.52
C PRO A 150 7.06 -21.69 3.76
N ARG A 151 6.35 -21.38 4.86
CA ARG A 151 6.26 -22.25 6.05
C ARG A 151 4.83 -22.65 6.42
N ALA A 152 3.83 -22.36 5.57
CA ALA A 152 2.45 -22.86 5.73
C ALA A 152 2.22 -24.23 5.08
N GLU A 153 3.28 -24.90 4.63
CA GLU A 153 3.23 -26.30 4.24
C GLU A 153 3.18 -27.24 5.47
N ASP A 154 3.54 -26.74 6.67
CA ASP A 154 3.67 -27.54 7.90
C ASP A 154 2.56 -27.32 8.95
N ASN A 155 1.53 -26.49 8.67
CA ASN A 155 0.50 -26.17 9.67
C ASN A 155 -0.87 -26.78 9.30
N GLU A 156 -1.28 -27.75 10.11
CA GLU A 156 -2.53 -28.53 10.03
C GLU A 156 -3.83 -27.69 10.09
N HIS A 157 -3.75 -26.40 10.45
CA HIS A 157 -4.90 -25.49 10.50
C HIS A 157 -5.24 -24.80 9.17
N TYR A 158 -4.46 -25.01 8.10
CA TYR A 158 -4.69 -24.44 6.78
C TYR A 158 -5.05 -25.56 5.79
N ASP A 159 -6.32 -25.96 5.84
CA ASP A 159 -6.90 -27.05 5.03
C ASP A 159 -7.12 -26.62 3.57
N GLU A 160 -6.64 -27.42 2.61
CA GLU A 160 -6.82 -27.20 1.17
C GLU A 160 -8.30 -27.26 0.73
N GLU A 161 -9.16 -27.94 1.51
CA GLU A 161 -10.60 -28.04 1.23
C GLU A 161 -11.41 -26.85 1.78
N ASN A 162 -10.83 -26.05 2.67
CA ASN A 162 -11.46 -24.86 3.22
C ASN A 162 -11.02 -23.62 2.45
N TYR A 163 -11.85 -23.28 1.45
CA TYR A 163 -12.09 -21.96 0.84
C TYR A 163 -11.22 -20.84 1.42
N TYR A 164 -10.38 -20.19 0.61
CA TYR A 164 -10.02 -18.73 0.62
C TYR A 164 -8.84 -18.41 -0.33
N PHE A 165 -8.31 -19.38 -1.09
CA PHE A 165 -7.27 -19.15 -2.11
C PHE A 165 -7.74 -19.66 -3.49
N PRO A 166 -8.18 -18.79 -4.41
CA PRO A 166 -8.64 -19.21 -5.74
C PRO A 166 -7.52 -19.82 -6.60
N ILE A 167 -6.25 -19.54 -6.30
CA ILE A 167 -5.13 -20.03 -7.10
C ILE A 167 -3.97 -20.59 -6.27
N ASN A 168 -3.42 -21.70 -6.75
CA ASN A 168 -2.15 -22.23 -6.27
C ASN A 168 -0.99 -21.28 -6.64
N HIS A 169 -0.13 -20.96 -5.69
CA HIS A 169 0.94 -19.98 -5.89
C HIS A 169 1.91 -20.30 -7.05
N LYS A 170 2.23 -21.57 -7.33
CA LYS A 170 3.05 -21.93 -8.51
C LYS A 170 2.35 -21.61 -9.82
N LEU A 171 1.02 -21.70 -9.84
CA LEU A 171 0.21 -21.32 -11.00
C LEU A 171 0.19 -19.80 -11.14
N TYR A 172 0.09 -19.07 -10.03
CA TYR A 172 0.19 -17.60 -10.00
C TYR A 172 1.54 -17.12 -10.54
N GLU A 173 2.65 -17.68 -10.03
CA GLU A 173 4.00 -17.37 -10.50
C GLU A 173 4.09 -17.58 -12.01
N ARG A 174 3.76 -18.78 -12.50
CA ARG A 174 3.89 -19.10 -13.93
C ARG A 174 3.06 -18.21 -14.85
N LYS A 175 1.83 -17.85 -14.44
CA LYS A 175 0.87 -17.16 -15.30
C LYS A 175 0.95 -15.64 -15.19
N ILE A 176 1.10 -15.13 -13.96
CA ILE A 176 1.08 -13.70 -13.67
C ILE A 176 2.51 -13.18 -13.57
N VAL A 177 3.36 -13.76 -12.73
CA VAL A 177 4.72 -13.26 -12.51
C VAL A 177 5.61 -13.46 -13.74
N ASP A 178 5.64 -14.68 -14.27
CA ASP A 178 6.44 -15.06 -15.44
C ASP A 178 5.71 -14.82 -16.77
N GLY A 179 4.48 -14.30 -16.72
CA GLY A 179 3.69 -13.96 -17.91
C GLY A 179 4.46 -13.02 -18.85
N VAL A 180 4.41 -13.27 -20.15
CA VAL A 180 5.16 -12.49 -21.15
C VAL A 180 4.26 -11.62 -22.02
N ASP A 181 2.95 -11.63 -21.76
CA ASP A 181 1.93 -10.94 -22.55
C ASP A 181 0.87 -10.33 -21.63
N ASN A 182 0.55 -9.05 -21.84
CA ASN A 182 -0.39 -8.30 -21.01
C ASN A 182 -1.81 -8.86 -21.09
N LEU A 183 -2.26 -9.29 -22.27
CA LEU A 183 -3.60 -9.83 -22.45
C LEU A 183 -3.79 -11.12 -21.66
N SER A 184 -2.83 -12.05 -21.78
CA SER A 184 -2.86 -13.33 -21.05
C SER A 184 -2.87 -13.12 -19.53
N ILE A 185 -2.03 -12.19 -19.03
CA ILE A 185 -2.00 -11.83 -17.60
C ILE A 185 -3.36 -11.27 -17.16
N PHE A 186 -3.92 -10.36 -17.94
CA PHE A 186 -5.21 -9.73 -17.67
C PHE A 186 -6.36 -10.75 -17.63
N GLU A 187 -6.43 -11.65 -18.63
CA GLU A 187 -7.44 -12.71 -18.70
C GLU A 187 -7.31 -13.68 -17.52
N ASP A 188 -6.09 -14.07 -17.17
CA ASP A 188 -5.84 -14.94 -16.02
C ASP A 188 -6.27 -14.26 -14.70
N LEU A 189 -5.91 -12.98 -14.49
CA LEU A 189 -6.36 -12.22 -13.31
C LEU A 189 -7.88 -12.12 -13.26
N LEU A 190 -8.53 -11.81 -14.39
CA LEU A 190 -9.97 -11.70 -14.47
C LEU A 190 -10.67 -13.00 -14.08
N ASP A 191 -10.18 -14.14 -14.57
CA ASP A 191 -10.71 -15.44 -14.20
C ASP A 191 -10.56 -15.73 -12.70
N TYR A 192 -9.46 -15.30 -12.06
CA TYR A 192 -9.27 -15.47 -10.62
C TYR A 192 -10.20 -14.59 -9.79
N TYR A 193 -10.38 -13.33 -10.19
CA TYR A 193 -11.31 -12.42 -9.52
C TYR A 193 -12.74 -12.95 -9.58
N LYS A 194 -13.13 -13.54 -10.72
CA LYS A 194 -14.45 -14.18 -10.88
C LYS A 194 -14.61 -15.42 -10.00
N GLN A 195 -13.55 -16.21 -9.80
CA GLN A 195 -13.61 -17.41 -8.93
C GLN A 195 -13.85 -17.06 -7.46
N VAL A 196 -13.43 -15.89 -7.00
CA VAL A 196 -13.72 -15.39 -5.64
C VAL A 196 -15.03 -14.60 -5.55
N GLY A 197 -15.80 -14.52 -6.64
CA GLY A 197 -17.13 -13.92 -6.67
C GLY A 197 -17.16 -12.42 -6.98
N VAL A 198 -16.06 -11.82 -7.45
CA VAL A 198 -16.11 -10.46 -8.02
C VAL A 198 -16.81 -10.54 -9.36
N ASP A 199 -17.79 -9.66 -9.62
CA ASP A 199 -18.43 -9.60 -10.92
C ASP A 199 -17.44 -9.14 -12.01
N GLU A 200 -17.68 -9.59 -13.25
CA GLU A 200 -16.72 -9.38 -14.34
C GLU A 200 -16.46 -7.90 -14.66
N ALA A 201 -17.46 -7.03 -14.53
CA ALA A 201 -17.30 -5.61 -14.85
C ALA A 201 -16.44 -4.92 -13.78
N THR A 202 -16.72 -5.17 -12.50
CA THR A 202 -15.93 -4.66 -11.38
C THR A 202 -14.50 -5.21 -11.42
N ALA A 203 -14.31 -6.49 -11.72
CA ALA A 203 -12.99 -7.10 -11.83
C ALA A 203 -12.15 -6.45 -12.94
N LYS A 204 -12.73 -6.29 -14.14
CA LYS A 204 -12.06 -5.61 -15.27
C LYS A 204 -11.64 -4.19 -14.89
N GLU A 205 -12.56 -3.41 -14.35
CA GLU A 205 -12.28 -2.02 -13.97
C GLU A 205 -11.21 -1.94 -12.88
N PHE A 206 -11.31 -2.77 -11.84
CA PHE A 206 -10.32 -2.79 -10.76
C PHE A 206 -8.92 -3.13 -11.26
N ILE A 207 -8.77 -4.21 -12.05
CA ILE A 207 -7.47 -4.66 -12.54
C ILE A 207 -6.82 -3.58 -13.42
N ILE A 208 -7.58 -2.97 -14.33
CA ILE A 208 -7.07 -1.92 -15.22
C ILE A 208 -6.67 -0.66 -14.44
N GLN A 209 -7.49 -0.23 -13.48
CA GLN A 209 -7.19 0.94 -12.65
C GLN A 209 -6.00 0.71 -11.73
N GLN A 210 -5.93 -0.46 -11.09
CA GLN A 210 -4.79 -0.86 -10.28
C GLN A 210 -3.50 -0.90 -11.11
N ALA A 211 -3.54 -1.46 -12.32
CA ALA A 211 -2.38 -1.50 -13.19
C ALA A 211 -1.92 -0.09 -13.60
N ALA A 212 -2.85 0.81 -13.91
CA ALA A 212 -2.54 2.22 -14.18
C ALA A 212 -1.90 2.90 -12.96
N PHE A 213 -2.48 2.70 -11.77
CA PHE A 213 -1.94 3.25 -10.53
C PHE A 213 -0.55 2.69 -10.20
N ASP A 214 -0.33 1.40 -10.37
CA ASP A 214 0.96 0.77 -10.12
C ASP A 214 2.03 1.25 -11.11
N ILE A 215 1.68 1.52 -12.37
CA ILE A 215 2.58 2.21 -13.31
C ILE A 215 2.82 3.64 -12.82
N LEU A 216 1.78 4.39 -12.42
CA LEU A 216 1.92 5.76 -11.92
C LEU A 216 2.89 5.86 -10.75
N ILE A 217 2.93 4.88 -9.85
CA ILE A 217 3.82 4.88 -8.68
C ILE A 217 5.08 4.01 -8.83
N SER A 218 5.29 3.37 -9.99
CA SER A 218 6.36 2.37 -10.21
C SER A 218 6.39 1.31 -9.09
N ASN A 219 5.29 0.58 -8.92
CA ASN A 219 5.18 -0.46 -7.89
C ASN A 219 5.91 -1.75 -8.32
N LYS A 220 7.06 -2.03 -7.69
CA LYS A 220 7.85 -3.24 -7.98
C LYS A 220 7.28 -4.53 -7.42
N ASP A 221 6.43 -4.44 -6.39
CA ASP A 221 6.03 -5.62 -5.62
C ASP A 221 4.65 -6.16 -6.03
N ARG A 222 3.80 -5.36 -6.69
CA ARG A 222 2.41 -5.79 -6.95
C ARG A 222 2.31 -7.13 -7.67
N ARG A 223 3.02 -7.25 -8.79
CA ARG A 223 2.90 -8.41 -9.66
C ARG A 223 3.45 -9.67 -9.01
N ILE A 224 4.60 -9.55 -8.33
CA ILE A 224 5.30 -10.67 -7.69
C ILE A 224 4.64 -11.12 -6.37
N ASN A 225 3.90 -10.23 -5.71
CA ASN A 225 3.32 -10.48 -4.40
C ASN A 225 1.79 -10.58 -4.45
N SER A 226 1.29 -11.82 -4.50
CA SER A 226 -0.14 -12.14 -4.54
C SER A 226 -0.92 -11.75 -3.28
N THR A 227 -0.28 -11.19 -2.25
CA THR A 227 -0.92 -10.74 -1.01
C THR A 227 -1.13 -9.23 -0.93
N ASN A 228 -0.58 -8.46 -1.88
CA ASN A 228 -0.75 -7.01 -1.91
C ASN A 228 -2.12 -6.59 -2.49
N THR A 229 -2.90 -7.54 -2.99
CA THR A 229 -4.33 -7.36 -3.26
C THR A 229 -5.10 -8.41 -2.47
N ILE A 230 -6.08 -7.96 -1.71
CA ILE A 230 -6.97 -8.81 -0.92
C ILE A 230 -8.39 -8.69 -1.46
N PHE A 231 -9.26 -9.59 -1.01
CA PHE A 231 -10.69 -9.56 -1.26
C PHE A 231 -11.44 -9.55 0.05
N LEU A 232 -12.39 -8.64 0.18
CA LEU A 232 -13.37 -8.65 1.26
C LEU A 232 -14.59 -9.39 0.75
N VAL A 233 -14.88 -10.56 1.33
CA VAL A 233 -15.96 -11.46 0.94
C VAL A 233 -17.03 -11.50 2.01
N ASN A 234 -18.30 -11.27 1.66
CA ASN A 234 -19.44 -11.59 2.51
C ASN A 234 -20.46 -12.46 1.74
N SER A 235 -21.65 -12.70 2.31
CA SER A 235 -22.68 -13.53 1.67
C SER A 235 -23.31 -12.92 0.42
N GLU A 236 -23.12 -11.62 0.17
CA GLU A 236 -23.78 -10.85 -0.88
C GLU A 236 -22.81 -10.37 -1.98
N GLN A 237 -21.56 -10.06 -1.62
CA GLN A 237 -20.59 -9.44 -2.52
C GLN A 237 -19.14 -9.77 -2.15
N THR A 238 -18.26 -9.68 -3.15
CA THR A 238 -16.81 -9.72 -3.00
C THR A 238 -16.18 -8.44 -3.56
N ILE A 239 -15.31 -7.81 -2.79
CA ILE A 239 -14.71 -6.52 -3.14
C ILE A 239 -13.19 -6.65 -3.15
N PRO A 240 -12.52 -6.41 -4.29
CA PRO A 240 -11.07 -6.36 -4.34
C PRO A 240 -10.53 -5.08 -3.72
N VAL A 241 -9.39 -5.16 -3.05
CA VAL A 241 -8.77 -4.06 -2.30
C VAL A 241 -7.26 -4.06 -2.48
N ASN A 242 -6.70 -2.90 -2.83
CA ASN A 242 -5.26 -2.69 -2.87
C ASN A 242 -4.72 -2.34 -1.48
N ILE A 243 -3.63 -3.00 -1.11
CA ILE A 243 -2.89 -2.75 0.13
C ILE A 243 -1.37 -2.74 -0.14
N ASP A 244 -0.58 -2.37 0.87
CA ASP A 244 0.87 -2.52 0.93
C ASP A 244 1.65 -1.87 -0.26
N TYR A 245 1.95 -0.57 -0.13
CA TYR A 245 2.65 0.22 -1.16
C TYR A 245 4.13 0.46 -0.84
N GLY A 246 4.69 -0.24 0.15
CA GLY A 246 6.03 0.01 0.69
C GLY A 246 7.20 -0.20 -0.28
N ARG A 247 6.94 -0.69 -1.49
CA ARG A 247 7.92 -0.98 -2.55
C ARG A 247 7.67 -0.16 -3.83
N ALA A 248 6.91 0.93 -3.71
CA ALA A 248 6.71 1.92 -4.77
C ALA A 248 7.83 2.96 -4.81
N LEU A 249 7.94 3.65 -5.95
CA LEU A 249 8.93 4.72 -6.22
C LEU A 249 10.37 4.34 -5.85
N PRO A 250 10.83 3.15 -6.23
CA PRO A 250 12.09 2.58 -5.75
C PRO A 250 13.30 3.47 -6.05
N PHE A 251 14.17 3.64 -5.06
CA PHE A 251 15.50 4.22 -5.25
C PHE A 251 16.44 3.84 -4.10
N THR A 252 17.74 3.81 -4.38
CA THR A 252 18.75 3.57 -3.36
C THR A 252 18.95 4.83 -2.52
N PHE A 253 18.75 4.71 -1.21
CA PHE A 253 18.99 5.77 -0.23
C PHE A 253 19.43 5.18 1.10
N ASN A 254 20.48 5.78 1.66
CA ASN A 254 21.07 5.40 2.93
C ASN A 254 21.23 6.65 3.82
N LEU A 255 21.55 6.44 5.10
CA LEU A 255 21.69 7.54 6.06
C LEU A 255 22.78 8.55 5.65
N GLU A 256 23.85 8.08 5.00
CA GLU A 256 24.97 8.91 4.51
C GLU A 256 24.54 9.88 3.40
N ASP A 257 23.45 9.58 2.69
CA ASP A 257 22.95 10.43 1.61
C ASP A 257 22.24 11.69 2.14
N ASN A 258 21.81 11.71 3.41
CA ASN A 258 21.06 12.84 3.99
C ASN A 258 21.81 14.17 3.81
N GLU A 259 23.10 14.23 4.16
CA GLU A 259 23.89 15.47 4.05
C GLU A 259 24.02 15.94 2.59
N MET A 260 24.11 15.00 1.65
CA MET A 260 24.19 15.32 0.23
C MET A 260 22.89 15.96 -0.28
N TYR A 261 21.73 15.43 0.10
CA TYR A 261 20.44 15.95 -0.34
C TYR A 261 20.04 17.23 0.39
N GLU A 262 20.32 17.35 1.69
CA GLU A 262 20.05 18.55 2.48
C GLU A 262 20.83 19.78 1.96
N SER A 263 22.09 19.57 1.54
CA SER A 263 22.96 20.64 1.02
C SER A 263 22.77 20.93 -0.47
N MET A 264 21.91 20.19 -1.16
CA MET A 264 21.69 20.31 -2.59
C MET A 264 20.95 21.61 -2.93
N SER A 265 21.37 22.31 -3.99
CA SER A 265 20.60 23.44 -4.50
C SER A 265 19.27 22.97 -5.10
N GLU A 266 18.26 23.83 -5.08
CA GLU A 266 16.92 23.51 -5.61
C GLU A 266 16.94 23.05 -7.07
N GLU A 267 17.77 23.69 -7.91
CA GLU A 267 17.95 23.29 -9.32
C GLU A 267 18.47 21.85 -9.45
N LYS A 268 19.52 21.49 -8.70
CA LYS A 268 20.09 20.14 -8.71
C LYS A 268 19.13 19.12 -8.09
N TRP A 269 18.39 19.52 -7.07
CA TRP A 269 17.38 18.67 -6.46
C TRP A 269 16.28 18.33 -7.48
N ASN A 270 15.75 19.33 -8.19
CA ASN A 270 14.74 19.14 -9.23
C ASN A 270 15.26 18.24 -10.38
N GLU A 271 16.50 18.44 -10.83
CA GLU A 271 17.15 17.57 -11.81
C GLU A 271 17.23 16.13 -11.29
N LYS A 272 17.70 15.94 -10.06
CA LYS A 272 17.85 14.62 -9.46
C LYS A 272 16.52 13.89 -9.28
N ILE A 273 15.49 14.59 -8.82
CA ILE A 273 14.14 14.03 -8.68
C ILE A 273 13.59 13.61 -10.04
N ARG A 274 13.79 14.41 -11.09
CA ARG A 274 13.37 14.05 -12.45
C ARG A 274 14.08 12.78 -12.94
N GLU A 275 15.39 12.66 -12.72
CA GLU A 275 16.15 11.45 -13.07
C GLU A 275 15.60 10.21 -12.34
N LEU A 276 15.43 10.30 -11.01
CA LEU A 276 14.91 9.21 -10.19
C LEU A 276 13.49 8.80 -10.61
N SER A 277 12.68 9.77 -11.00
CA SER A 277 11.27 9.55 -11.39
C SER A 277 11.10 8.83 -12.72
N ILE A 278 12.10 8.86 -13.61
CA ILE A 278 12.00 8.34 -14.99
C ILE A 278 12.78 7.03 -15.18
N ASN A 279 13.77 6.76 -14.33
CA ASN A 279 14.77 5.70 -14.56
C ASN A 279 14.26 4.24 -14.53
N GLU A 280 12.98 3.96 -14.24
CA GLU A 280 12.49 2.58 -14.08
C GLU A 280 11.13 2.28 -14.73
N THR A 281 10.85 2.90 -15.87
CA THR A 281 9.45 3.08 -16.29
C THR A 281 8.80 1.93 -17.08
N GLY A 282 9.47 0.82 -17.38
CA GLY A 282 8.90 -0.20 -18.28
C GLY A 282 8.35 -1.49 -17.64
N LYS A 283 8.84 -1.89 -16.47
CA LYS A 283 8.69 -3.28 -15.98
C LYS A 283 7.90 -3.40 -14.67
N ASP A 284 7.64 -2.28 -14.03
CA ASP A 284 6.98 -2.24 -12.73
C ASP A 284 5.46 -2.16 -12.90
N GLY A 285 4.74 -2.72 -11.94
CA GLY A 285 3.28 -2.77 -11.88
C GLY A 285 2.66 -4.12 -12.24
N LEU A 286 1.33 -4.22 -12.08
CA LEU A 286 0.58 -5.47 -12.22
C LEU A 286 0.58 -6.02 -13.66
N ILE A 287 0.30 -5.15 -14.63
CA ILE A 287 0.28 -5.45 -16.07
C ILE A 287 1.45 -4.68 -16.71
N SER A 288 2.59 -5.36 -16.79
CA SER A 288 3.87 -4.75 -17.18
C SER A 288 4.73 -5.68 -18.05
N ALA A 289 4.11 -6.60 -18.79
CA ALA A 289 4.85 -7.54 -19.64
C ALA A 289 5.35 -6.92 -20.96
N GLY A 290 4.83 -5.75 -21.34
CA GLY A 290 5.35 -4.96 -22.45
C GLY A 290 6.81 -4.60 -22.25
N LEU A 291 7.55 -4.44 -23.36
CA LEU A 291 8.99 -4.14 -23.30
C LEU A 291 9.25 -2.70 -22.85
N ASN A 292 8.24 -1.84 -22.88
CA ASN A 292 8.31 -0.45 -22.46
C ASN A 292 6.97 0.04 -21.87
N MET A 293 7.05 1.17 -21.16
CA MET A 293 5.91 1.81 -20.49
C MET A 293 4.74 2.08 -21.43
N LYS A 294 5.05 2.56 -22.64
CA LYS A 294 4.05 3.02 -23.61
C LYS A 294 3.14 1.88 -24.05
N GLU A 295 3.70 0.72 -24.37
CA GLU A 295 2.92 -0.47 -24.72
C GLU A 295 1.98 -0.90 -23.58
N ASN A 296 2.42 -0.77 -22.33
CA ASN A 296 1.58 -1.09 -21.18
C ASN A 296 0.43 -0.07 -21.04
N ILE A 297 0.71 1.23 -21.21
CA ILE A 297 -0.32 2.29 -21.15
C ILE A 297 -1.33 2.12 -22.29
N GLU A 298 -0.88 1.86 -23.53
CA GLU A 298 -1.74 1.61 -24.69
C GLU A 298 -2.66 0.41 -24.43
N PHE A 299 -2.13 -0.69 -23.89
CA PHE A 299 -2.94 -1.84 -23.50
C PHE A 299 -4.05 -1.45 -22.49
N LEU A 300 -3.72 -0.65 -21.48
CA LEU A 300 -4.72 -0.23 -20.48
C LEU A 300 -5.82 0.65 -21.11
N GLN A 301 -5.46 1.56 -22.02
CA GLN A 301 -6.42 2.40 -22.76
C GLN A 301 -7.35 1.56 -23.63
N GLU A 302 -6.81 0.59 -24.38
CA GLU A 302 -7.59 -0.34 -25.20
C GLU A 302 -8.57 -1.18 -24.37
N ASN A 303 -8.25 -1.43 -23.10
CA ASN A 303 -9.07 -2.21 -22.17
C ASN A 303 -9.92 -1.34 -21.22
N GLY A 304 -10.14 -0.07 -21.56
CA GLY A 304 -11.14 0.76 -20.89
C GLY A 304 -10.62 1.54 -19.68
N LEU A 305 -9.32 1.84 -19.63
CA LEU A 305 -8.76 2.74 -18.63
C LEU A 305 -9.51 4.09 -18.61
N LYS A 306 -9.96 4.48 -17.42
CA LYS A 306 -10.38 5.86 -17.13
C LYS A 306 -9.24 6.56 -16.42
N ARG A 307 -8.92 7.79 -16.83
CA ARG A 307 -7.86 8.57 -16.17
C ARG A 307 -8.19 8.80 -14.70
N ILE A 308 -7.19 8.62 -13.85
CA ILE A 308 -7.30 8.89 -12.42
C ILE A 308 -7.37 10.41 -12.22
N LYS A 309 -8.44 10.90 -11.60
CA LYS A 309 -8.62 12.33 -11.32
C LYS A 309 -7.94 12.70 -10.00
N ILE A 310 -6.97 13.61 -10.06
CA ILE A 310 -6.12 13.96 -8.92
C ILE A 310 -6.22 15.45 -8.61
N ASN A 311 -6.52 15.80 -7.35
CA ASN A 311 -6.38 17.18 -6.88
C ASN A 311 -4.90 17.47 -6.55
N VAL A 312 -4.14 17.94 -7.53
CA VAL A 312 -2.68 18.15 -7.41
C VAL A 312 -2.35 19.23 -6.37
N LYS A 313 -3.16 20.27 -6.26
CA LYS A 313 -2.95 21.36 -5.31
C LYS A 313 -3.09 20.88 -3.86
N ARG A 314 -4.13 20.11 -3.57
CA ARG A 314 -4.31 19.49 -2.25
C ARG A 314 -3.23 18.44 -1.98
N LEU A 315 -2.89 17.63 -2.98
CA LEU A 315 -1.80 16.65 -2.89
C LEU A 315 -0.46 17.27 -2.46
N GLN A 316 -0.06 18.39 -3.07
CA GLN A 316 1.18 19.09 -2.67
C GLN A 316 1.17 19.47 -1.19
N THR A 317 0.05 20.02 -0.72
CA THR A 317 -0.14 20.42 0.69
C THR A 317 -0.06 19.20 1.62
N ASP A 318 -0.72 18.11 1.25
CA ASP A 318 -0.80 16.89 2.05
C ASP A 318 0.56 16.14 2.10
N LEU A 319 1.33 16.17 1.01
CA LEU A 319 2.69 15.63 0.95
C LEU A 319 3.66 16.44 1.82
N GLU A 320 3.60 17.77 1.77
CA GLU A 320 4.42 18.65 2.62
C GLU A 320 4.12 18.40 4.10
N ALA A 321 2.84 18.35 4.47
CA ALA A 321 2.40 18.05 5.84
C ALA A 321 2.90 16.68 6.31
N SER A 322 2.87 15.66 5.44
CA SER A 322 3.38 14.32 5.76
C SER A 322 4.90 14.32 5.96
N CYS A 323 5.66 15.05 5.13
CA CYS A 323 7.11 15.17 5.28
C CYS A 323 7.50 15.88 6.58
N GLU A 324 6.85 17.01 6.92
CA GLU A 324 7.12 17.72 8.17
C GLU A 324 6.71 16.87 9.40
N ARG A 325 5.64 16.09 9.29
CA ARG A 325 5.28 15.14 10.34
C ARG A 325 6.34 14.05 10.54
N ILE A 326 6.84 13.45 9.46
CA ILE A 326 7.95 12.47 9.52
C ILE A 326 9.18 13.12 10.16
N LYS A 327 9.53 14.35 9.79
CA LYS A 327 10.65 15.10 10.38
C LYS A 327 10.52 15.30 11.89
N ILE A 328 9.31 15.62 12.39
CA ILE A 328 9.05 15.78 13.82
C ILE A 328 9.23 14.45 14.57
N LEU A 329 8.74 13.37 13.98
CA LEU A 329 8.74 12.03 14.59
C LEU A 329 10.12 11.35 14.51
N LYS A 330 10.80 11.46 13.36
CA LYS A 330 12.06 10.79 13.04
C LYS A 330 12.85 11.59 11.98
N PRO A 331 13.62 12.63 12.40
CA PRO A 331 14.29 13.58 11.51
C PRO A 331 15.17 12.95 10.44
N GLU A 332 15.83 11.83 10.75
CA GLU A 332 16.74 11.14 9.83
C GLU A 332 16.05 10.55 8.58
N LEU A 333 14.71 10.47 8.56
CA LEU A 333 13.92 10.01 7.43
C LEU A 333 13.35 11.16 6.58
N PHE A 334 13.59 12.42 6.96
CA PHE A 334 12.98 13.57 6.30
C PHE A 334 13.37 13.71 4.83
N GLU A 335 14.67 13.65 4.49
CA GLU A 335 15.10 13.78 3.10
C GLU A 335 14.62 12.60 2.24
N PHE A 336 14.58 11.39 2.81
CA PHE A 336 13.99 10.24 2.14
C PHE A 336 12.51 10.46 1.80
N ALA A 337 11.71 10.95 2.76
CA ALA A 337 10.30 11.29 2.55
C ALA A 337 10.12 12.40 1.49
N LYS A 338 10.94 13.44 1.57
CA LYS A 338 10.93 14.58 0.64
C LYS A 338 11.26 14.14 -0.80
N ILE A 339 12.22 13.24 -0.98
CA ILE A 339 12.54 12.66 -2.30
C ILE A 339 11.34 11.85 -2.83
N LYS A 340 10.74 10.97 -2.01
CA LYS A 340 9.55 10.21 -2.40
C LYS A 340 8.40 11.12 -2.83
N ALA A 341 8.12 12.18 -2.05
CA ALA A 341 7.11 13.18 -2.38
C ALA A 341 7.43 13.92 -3.69
N GLY A 342 8.69 14.33 -3.87
CA GLY A 342 9.17 14.93 -5.10
C GLY A 342 9.00 14.01 -6.31
N MET A 343 9.27 12.71 -6.14
CA MET A 343 9.07 11.72 -7.21
C MET A 343 7.60 11.60 -7.61
N VAL A 344 6.66 11.59 -6.66
CA VAL A 344 5.22 11.61 -6.99
C VAL A 344 4.90 12.80 -7.89
N LEU A 345 5.27 14.01 -7.48
CA LEU A 345 4.97 15.24 -8.22
C LEU A 345 5.67 15.28 -9.58
N SER A 346 6.94 14.86 -9.66
CA SER A 346 7.69 14.82 -10.92
C SER A 346 7.14 13.78 -11.89
N ARG A 347 6.56 12.68 -11.40
CA ARG A 347 5.92 11.68 -12.27
C ARG A 347 4.60 12.18 -12.85
N LEU A 348 3.83 12.94 -12.09
CA LEU A 348 2.63 13.61 -12.61
C LEU A 348 2.97 14.56 -13.77
N GLN A 349 4.14 15.20 -13.73
CA GLN A 349 4.64 16.06 -14.82
C GLN A 349 5.23 15.32 -16.03
N ASN A 350 5.33 13.99 -15.99
CA ASN A 350 5.90 13.21 -17.08
C ASN A 350 4.89 13.04 -18.23
N GLU A 351 5.31 13.34 -19.46
CA GLU A 351 4.44 13.30 -20.65
C GLU A 351 3.80 11.92 -20.88
N MET A 352 4.56 10.82 -20.72
CA MET A 352 3.99 9.47 -20.91
C MET A 352 3.01 9.10 -19.80
N ILE A 353 3.31 9.47 -18.55
CA ILE A 353 2.45 9.18 -17.40
C ILE A 353 1.16 10.00 -17.42
N SER A 354 1.17 11.19 -18.04
CA SER A 354 -0.01 12.06 -18.19
C SER A 354 -1.19 11.39 -18.89
N GLU A 355 -0.98 10.26 -19.56
CA GLU A 355 -2.04 9.48 -20.18
C GLU A 355 -2.88 8.67 -19.15
N LEU A 356 -2.34 8.42 -17.96
CA LEU A 356 -2.95 7.61 -16.89
C LEU A 356 -3.81 8.43 -15.92
N TRP A 357 -3.63 9.74 -15.87
CA TRP A 357 -4.25 10.61 -14.88
C TRP A 357 -4.63 11.96 -15.50
N GLU A 358 -5.49 12.69 -14.82
CA GLU A 358 -5.83 14.07 -15.18
C GLU A 358 -5.95 14.94 -13.93
N GLU A 359 -5.58 16.21 -14.06
CA GLU A 359 -5.72 17.17 -12.98
C GLU A 359 -7.19 17.52 -12.78
N TYR A 360 -7.62 17.47 -11.53
CA TYR A 360 -8.93 17.94 -11.13
C TYR A 360 -8.80 19.30 -10.46
N HIS A 361 -9.52 20.28 -11.00
CA HIS A 361 -9.68 21.57 -10.36
C HIS A 361 -11.07 21.64 -9.73
N GLU A 362 -11.15 21.89 -8.42
CA GLU A 362 -12.43 22.05 -7.71
C GLU A 362 -13.31 23.16 -8.31
N GLU A 363 -12.70 24.12 -9.01
CA GLU A 363 -13.35 25.23 -9.70
C GLU A 363 -14.14 24.78 -10.95
N ASP A 364 -13.91 23.58 -11.49
CA ASP A 364 -14.58 23.07 -12.70
C ASP A 364 -16.01 22.53 -12.45
N ASN A 365 -16.44 22.49 -11.18
CA ASN A 365 -17.76 21.99 -10.76
C ASN A 365 -18.63 23.04 -10.03
N LEU A 366 -18.25 24.32 -10.10
CA LEU A 366 -19.07 25.48 -9.73
C LEU A 366 -19.69 26.13 -10.97
#